data_AF-A0A925V4N9-F1
#
_entry.id   AF-A0A925V4N9-F1
#
_cell.length_a   1.000
_cell.length_b   1.000
_cell.length_c   1.000
_cell.angle_alpha   90.00
_cell.angle_beta   90.00
_cell.angle_gamma   90.00
#
_symmetry.space_group_name_H-M   'P 1'
#
loop_
_entity.id
_entity.type
_entity.pdbx_description
1 polymer ?
#
loop_
_entity_poly.entity_id
_entity_poly.type
_entity_poly.pdbx_seq_one_letter_code
_entity_poly.pdbx_strand_id
1 'polypeptide(L)'
;IAEAMAALECRLVHAIPLGEGRAGRPSVTLVLGEVTLFWLAPGLAQRDARGRLLPLDPARLASIGRLGGIAYTDTEGRFEMARPIVAPAPGPTRGTDA
;
A
#
# COMPACT_ATOMS: atom_id res chain seq x y z
N ILE A 1 -15.35 -11.20 -5.85
CA ILE A 1 -14.56 -11.89 -6.90
C ILE A 1 -14.03 -13.15 -6.26
N ALA A 2 -14.52 -14.31 -6.64
CA ALA A 2 -14.24 -15.55 -5.93
C ALA A 2 -12.79 -16.03 -6.16
N GLU A 3 -12.21 -15.64 -7.29
CA GLU A 3 -10.90 -16.04 -7.79
C GLU A 3 -9.77 -15.10 -7.32
N ALA A 4 -10.09 -14.06 -6.56
CA ALA A 4 -9.08 -13.14 -6.06
C ALA A 4 -8.10 -13.90 -5.15
N MET A 5 -6.81 -13.51 -5.16
CA MET A 5 -5.80 -14.07 -4.25
C MET A 5 -5.82 -13.42 -2.86
N ALA A 6 -6.31 -12.19 -2.79
CA ALA A 6 -6.48 -11.43 -1.56
C ALA A 6 -7.64 -10.45 -1.72
N ALA A 7 -8.34 -10.16 -0.63
CA ALA A 7 -9.40 -9.17 -0.57
C ALA A 7 -9.40 -8.47 0.78
N LEU A 8 -9.86 -7.22 0.79
CA LEU A 8 -10.04 -6.42 1.99
C LEU A 8 -11.53 -6.13 2.14
N GLU A 9 -12.10 -6.50 3.27
CA GLU A 9 -13.39 -5.94 3.67
C GLU A 9 -13.13 -4.59 4.30
N CYS A 10 -13.86 -3.58 3.84
CA CYS A 10 -13.66 -2.20 4.24
C CYS A 10 -14.96 -1.56 4.67
N ARG A 11 -14.89 -0.73 5.71
CA ARG A 11 -15.94 0.22 6.09
C ARG A 11 -15.61 1.60 5.53
N LEU A 12 -16.58 2.27 4.92
CA LEU A 12 -16.40 3.66 4.47
C LEU A 12 -16.18 4.59 5.67
N VAL A 13 -15.09 5.36 5.64
CA VAL A 13 -14.79 6.39 6.65
C VAL A 13 -15.10 7.76 6.07
N HIS A 14 -14.56 8.07 4.89
CA HIS A 14 -14.79 9.35 4.22
C HIS A 14 -14.90 9.20 2.71
N ALA A 15 -15.66 10.10 2.10
CA ALA A 15 -15.69 10.34 0.67
C ALA A 15 -15.39 11.83 0.45
N ILE A 16 -14.20 12.14 -0.07
CA ILE A 16 -13.69 13.50 -0.21
C ILE A 16 -13.77 13.89 -1.69
N PRO A 17 -14.63 14.85 -2.08
CA PRO A 17 -14.64 15.35 -3.44
C PRO A 17 -13.36 16.12 -3.75
N LEU A 18 -12.76 15.87 -4.90
CA LEU A 18 -11.53 16.54 -5.35
C LEU A 18 -11.68 17.06 -6.79
N GLY A 19 -10.94 18.14 -7.06
CA GLY A 19 -10.89 18.80 -8.37
C GLY A 19 -12.19 19.52 -8.73
N GLU A 20 -12.14 20.30 -9.81
CA GLU A 20 -13.31 20.94 -10.40
C GLU A 20 -13.45 20.50 -11.84
N GLY A 21 -14.60 19.90 -12.15
CA GLY A 21 -14.99 19.52 -13.50
C GLY A 21 -15.71 20.66 -14.22
N ARG A 22 -15.99 20.44 -15.50
CA ARG A 22 -16.56 21.43 -16.44
C ARG A 22 -17.87 22.11 -15.99
N ALA A 23 -18.60 21.52 -15.05
CA ALA A 23 -19.87 22.05 -14.53
C ALA A 23 -19.78 22.48 -13.05
N GLY A 24 -18.58 22.80 -12.54
CA GLY A 24 -18.37 23.16 -11.14
C GLY A 24 -18.58 21.98 -10.16
N ARG A 25 -18.63 20.75 -10.69
CA ARG A 25 -18.80 19.52 -9.90
C ARG A 25 -17.44 18.85 -9.68
N PRO A 26 -17.23 18.14 -8.56
CA PRO A 26 -16.00 17.38 -8.35
C PRO A 26 -15.71 16.43 -9.51
N SER A 27 -14.46 16.39 -9.97
CA SER A 27 -14.05 15.52 -11.08
C SER A 27 -13.67 14.11 -10.61
N VAL A 28 -13.35 13.95 -9.32
CA VAL A 28 -13.05 12.66 -8.69
C VAL A 28 -13.46 12.68 -7.22
N THR A 29 -13.62 11.50 -6.63
CA THR A 29 -13.83 11.33 -5.18
C THR A 29 -12.74 10.44 -4.63
N LEU A 30 -11.99 10.94 -3.65
CA LEU A 30 -11.08 10.12 -2.85
C LEU A 30 -11.91 9.39 -1.77
N VAL A 31 -11.91 8.07 -1.84
CA VAL A 31 -12.63 7.22 -0.88
C VAL A 31 -11.63 6.67 0.12
N LEU A 32 -11.86 6.95 1.41
CA LEU A 32 -11.08 6.42 2.51
C LEU A 32 -11.89 5.32 3.20
N GLY A 33 -11.34 4.10 3.19
CA GLY A 33 -11.92 2.94 3.84
C GLY A 33 -11.03 2.44 4.97
N GLU A 34 -11.65 2.05 6.08
CA GLU A 34 -11.00 1.32 7.16
C GLU A 34 -11.10 -0.18 6.86
N VAL A 35 -9.96 -0.87 6.84
CA VAL A 35 -9.92 -2.32 6.64
C VAL A 35 -10.39 -3.01 7.90
N THR A 36 -11.48 -3.77 7.81
CA THR A 36 -12.06 -4.53 8.91
C THR A 36 -11.64 -6.00 8.88
N LEU A 37 -11.34 -6.53 7.70
CA LEU A 37 -10.90 -7.91 7.53
C LEU A 37 -9.98 -8.07 6.32
N PHE A 38 -8.98 -8.94 6.47
CA PHE A 38 -8.13 -9.43 5.38
C PHE A 38 -8.55 -10.85 5.05
N TRP A 39 -9.00 -11.08 3.82
CA TRP A 39 -9.16 -12.41 3.26
C TRP A 39 -7.96 -12.71 2.38
N LEU A 40 -7.30 -13.84 2.59
CA LEU A 40 -6.11 -14.25 1.86
C LEU A 40 -6.25 -15.70 1.41
N ALA A 41 -5.90 -15.98 0.16
CA ALA A 41 -5.89 -17.34 -0.37
C ALA A 41 -4.96 -18.24 0.47
N PRO A 42 -5.29 -19.54 0.60
CA PRO A 42 -4.49 -20.47 1.39
C PRO A 42 -3.00 -20.43 1.05
N GLY A 43 -2.20 -20.33 2.11
CA GLY A 43 -0.75 -20.27 2.06
C GLY A 43 -0.18 -18.92 1.65
N LEU A 44 -0.95 -17.97 1.11
CA LEU A 44 -0.41 -16.66 0.70
C LEU A 44 0.31 -15.96 1.86
N ALA A 45 -0.29 -16.01 3.05
CA ALA A 45 0.34 -15.65 4.31
C ALA A 45 0.81 -16.89 5.08
N GLN A 46 1.99 -16.79 5.67
CA GLN A 46 2.58 -17.81 6.54
C GLN A 46 2.99 -17.18 7.87
N ARG A 47 3.05 -18.01 8.92
CA ARG A 47 3.53 -17.61 10.24
C ARG A 47 4.77 -18.40 10.60
N ASP A 48 5.72 -17.76 11.29
CA ASP A 48 6.87 -18.42 11.89
C ASP A 48 6.43 -19.29 13.09
N ALA A 49 7.38 -20.05 13.66
CA ALA A 49 7.13 -20.89 14.83
C ALA A 49 6.68 -20.11 16.08
N ARG A 50 6.83 -18.78 16.10
CA ARG A 50 6.37 -17.88 17.17
C ARG A 50 5.03 -17.23 16.84
N GLY A 51 4.39 -17.63 15.74
CA GLY A 51 3.11 -17.09 15.29
C GLY A 51 3.20 -15.73 14.60
N ARG A 52 4.39 -15.20 14.31
CA ARG A 52 4.56 -13.91 13.63
C ARG A 52 4.39 -14.09 12.12
N LEU A 53 3.70 -13.15 11.47
CA LEU A 53 3.55 -13.17 10.02
C LEU A 53 4.91 -13.00 9.35
N LEU A 54 5.22 -13.91 8.43
CA LEU A 54 6.33 -13.76 7.49
C LEU A 54 5.95 -12.75 6.41
N PRO A 55 6.93 -12.14 5.72
CA PRO A 55 6.67 -11.37 4.51
C PRO A 55 5.87 -12.20 3.50
N LEU A 56 4.88 -11.57 2.85
CA LEU A 56 4.15 -12.20 1.76
C LEU A 56 5.08 -12.40 0.57
N ASP A 57 5.06 -13.59 -0.02
CA ASP A 57 5.73 -13.85 -1.28
C ASP A 57 4.98 -13.16 -2.43
N PRO A 58 5.56 -12.10 -3.04
CA PRO A 58 4.86 -11.35 -4.07
C PRO A 58 4.64 -12.19 -5.35
N ALA A 59 5.46 -13.22 -5.59
CA ALA A 59 5.27 -14.13 -6.72
C ALA A 59 3.97 -14.92 -6.61
N ARG A 60 3.57 -15.26 -5.40
CA ARG A 60 2.31 -15.98 -5.13
C ARG A 60 1.09 -15.08 -5.15
N LEU A 61 1.26 -13.81 -4.80
CA LEU A 61 0.19 -12.83 -4.97
C LEU A 61 -0.11 -12.57 -6.45
N ALA A 62 0.93 -12.63 -7.30
CA ALA A 62 0.85 -12.44 -8.75
C ALA A 62 0.04 -11.19 -9.16
N SER A 63 0.24 -10.09 -8.42
CA SER A 63 -0.47 -8.83 -8.67
C SER A 63 -0.09 -8.24 -10.03
N ILE A 64 -1.07 -7.61 -10.68
CA ILE A 64 -0.88 -6.83 -11.91
C ILE A 64 -0.75 -5.34 -11.60
N GLY A 65 0.18 -4.67 -12.29
CA GLY A 65 0.31 -3.20 -12.27
C GLY A 65 -0.42 -2.58 -13.46
N ARG A 66 -0.98 -1.37 -13.27
CA ARG A 66 -1.59 -0.59 -14.35
C ARG A 66 -0.59 0.41 -14.94
N LEU A 67 -0.48 0.43 -16.27
CA LEU A 67 0.31 1.42 -17.01
C LEU A 67 -0.63 2.41 -17.74
N GLY A 68 -0.02 3.37 -18.45
CA GLY A 68 -0.76 4.32 -19.29
C GLY A 68 -1.55 3.64 -20.42
N GLY A 69 -2.65 4.27 -20.83
CA GLY A 69 -3.52 3.73 -21.88
C GLY A 69 -4.21 2.44 -21.44
N ILE A 70 -4.11 1.38 -22.26
CA ILE A 70 -4.69 0.06 -21.97
C ILE A 70 -3.68 -0.96 -21.42
N ALA A 71 -2.42 -0.55 -21.21
CA ALA A 71 -1.34 -1.46 -20.86
C ALA A 71 -1.33 -1.89 -19.38
N TYR A 72 -0.73 -3.04 -19.12
CA TYR A 72 -0.53 -3.63 -17.80
C TYR A 72 0.88 -4.25 -17.71
N THR A 73 1.33 -4.51 -16.49
CA THR A 73 2.59 -5.22 -16.20
C THR A 73 2.36 -6.33 -15.18
N ASP A 74 3.14 -7.39 -15.28
CA ASP A 74 3.34 -8.35 -14.19
C ASP A 74 4.32 -7.80 -13.14
N THR A 75 4.75 -8.67 -12.22
CA THR A 75 5.67 -8.33 -11.13
C THR A 75 6.92 -9.23 -11.08
N GLU A 76 7.38 -9.82 -12.18
CA GLU A 76 8.45 -10.84 -12.17
C GLU A 76 9.85 -10.32 -11.78
N GLY A 77 10.16 -9.04 -12.01
CA GLY A 77 11.46 -8.41 -11.72
C GLY A 77 11.70 -7.99 -10.24
N ARG A 78 11.47 -8.91 -9.29
CA ARG A 78 11.53 -8.63 -7.84
C ARG A 78 12.96 -8.60 -7.33
N PHE A 79 13.23 -7.74 -6.36
CA PHE A 79 14.50 -7.66 -5.63
C PHE A 79 14.26 -7.16 -4.21
N GLU A 80 15.18 -7.43 -3.30
CA GLU A 80 15.14 -6.94 -1.92
C GLU A 80 16.17 -5.84 -1.70
N MET A 81 15.77 -4.79 -1.00
CA MET A 81 16.67 -3.74 -0.53
C MET A 81 16.45 -3.53 0.97
N ALA A 82 17.54 -3.55 1.74
CA ALA A 82 17.48 -3.15 3.13
C ALA A 82 17.16 -1.65 3.24
N ARG A 83 16.37 -1.27 4.25
CA ARG A 83 16.14 0.13 4.58
C ARG A 83 17.49 0.79 4.90
N PRO A 84 17.86 1.92 4.26
CA PRO A 84 19.08 2.64 4.60
C PRO A 84 19.10 3.05 6.08
N ILE A 85 20.23 2.81 6.75
CA ILE A 85 20.47 3.35 8.10
C ILE A 85 21.01 4.77 7.91
N VAL A 86 20.16 5.76 8.14
CA VAL A 86 20.56 7.17 8.12
C VAL A 86 20.90 7.57 9.56
N ALA A 87 22.10 8.11 9.79
CA ALA A 87 22.44 8.70 11.08
C ALA A 87 21.44 9.82 11.40
N PRO A 88 21.01 10.00 12.67
CA PRO A 88 20.12 11.09 13.03
C PRO A 88 20.73 12.41 12.54
N ALA A 89 19.89 13.29 11.97
CA ALA A 89 20.34 14.62 11.59
C ALA A 89 20.95 15.31 12.83
N PRO A 90 22.10 16.00 12.70
CA PRO A 90 22.66 16.75 13.82
C PRO A 90 21.59 17.73 14.32
N GLY A 91 21.28 17.63 15.62
CA GLY A 91 20.35 18.55 16.28
C GLY A 91 20.87 19.99 16.19
N PRO A 92 20.00 21.00 16.35
CA PRO A 92 20.42 22.39 16.31
C PRO A 92 21.52 22.62 17.36
N THR A 93 22.68 23.12 16.92
CA THR A 93 23.72 23.61 17.84
C THR A 93 23.10 24.73 18.66
N ARG A 94 22.91 24.50 19.97
CA ARG A 94 22.54 25.59 20.89
C ARG A 94 23.67 26.62 20.81
N GLY A 95 23.41 27.74 20.13
CA GLY A 95 24.28 28.89 20.19
C GLY A 95 24.40 29.32 21.65
N THR A 96 25.60 29.22 22.19
CA THR A 96 25.99 30.01 23.36
C THR A 96 26.26 31.42 22.86
N ASP A 97 25.23 32.24 22.77
CA ASP A 97 25.43 33.69 22.74
C ASP A 97 25.85 34.11 24.16
N ALA A 98 27.07 34.64 24.23
CA ALA A 98 27.68 35.25 25.40
C ALA A 98 27.44 36.76 25.39
#